data_AF-A0AA38CJQ0-F1
#
_entry.id   AF-A0AA38CJQ0-F1
#
_cell.length_a   1.000
_cell.length_b   1.000
_cell.length_c   1.000
_cell.angle_alpha   90.00
_cell.angle_beta   90.00
_cell.angle_gamma   90.00
#
_symmetry.space_group_name_H-M   'P 1'
#
loop_
_entity.id
_entity.type
_entity.pdbx_description
1 polymer ?
#
loop_
_entity_poly.entity_id
_entity_poly.type
_entity_poly.pdbx_seq_one_letter_code
_entity_poly.pdbx_strand_id
1 'polypeptide(L)' 'FVNIGKCCTPKEKRKFVKLLKKYMDVLAWSYSDLKSFKLKDIQHDISLKEDVKPFCQKQRHYNPKIS' A
#
# COMPACT_ATOMS: atom_id res chain seq x y z
N PHE A 1 0.84 -20.42 6.86
CA PHE A 1 -0.06 -20.90 5.80
C PHE A 1 -0.30 -19.76 4.81
N VAL A 2 -0.17 -19.99 3.50
CA VAL A 2 -0.41 -18.96 2.47
C VAL A 2 -1.89 -19.01 2.08
N ASN A 3 -2.63 -17.95 2.41
CA ASN A 3 -4.04 -17.82 2.03
C ASN A 3 -4.15 -17.29 0.60
N ILE A 4 -4.59 -18.16 -0.30
CA ILE A 4 -4.87 -17.81 -1.70
C ILE A 4 -6.39 -17.67 -1.85
N GLY A 5 -6.83 -16.73 -2.68
CA GLY A 5 -8.23 -16.34 -2.86
C GLY A 5 -9.23 -17.51 -2.82
N LYS A 6 -10.37 -17.28 -2.18
CA LYS A 6 -11.41 -18.31 -1.95
C LYS A 6 -11.91 -18.95 -3.25
N CYS A 7 -11.98 -18.19 -4.33
CA CYS A 7 -12.50 -18.63 -5.63
C CYS A 7 -11.49 -19.40 -6.51
N CYS A 8 -10.24 -19.59 -6.08
CA CYS A 8 -9.25 -20.32 -6.89
C CYS A 8 -9.46 -21.83 -6.80
N THR A 9 -9.41 -22.50 -7.95
CA THR A 9 -9.39 -23.97 -8.02
C THR A 9 -8.13 -24.54 -7.37
N PRO A 10 -8.12 -25.82 -6.93
CA PRO A 10 -6.93 -26.45 -6.35
C PRO A 10 -5.71 -26.42 -7.28
N LYS A 11 -5.93 -26.52 -8.59
CA LYS A 11 -4.88 -26.48 -9.62
C LYS A 11 -4.26 -25.09 -9.71
N GLU A 12 -5.08 -24.04 -9.69
CA GLU A 12 -4.62 -22.65 -9.69
C GLU A 12 -3.88 -22.33 -8.39
N LYS A 13 -4.40 -22.74 -7.23
CA LYS A 13 -3.70 -22.57 -5.95
C LYS A 13 -2.30 -23.17 -5.99
N ARG A 14 -2.13 -24.39 -6.51
CA ARG A 14 -0.80 -25.02 -6.68
C ARG A 14 0.11 -24.21 -7.61
N LYS A 15 -0.41 -23.71 -8.73
CA LYS A 15 0.34 -22.85 -9.65
C LYS A 15 0.78 -21.55 -8.98
N PHE A 16 -0.11 -20.90 -8.24
CA PHE A 16 0.19 -19.67 -7.50
C PHE A 16 1.24 -19.89 -6.42
N VAL A 17 1.12 -20.96 -5.61
CA VAL A 17 2.16 -21.29 -4.61
C VAL A 17 3.53 -21.50 -5.30
N LYS A 18 3.56 -22.21 -6.43
CA LYS A 18 4.80 -22.44 -7.18
C LYS A 18 5.39 -21.12 -7.71
N LEU A 19 4.55 -20.24 -8.24
CA LEU A 19 4.96 -18.93 -8.74
C LEU A 19 5.53 -18.04 -7.61
N LEU A 20 4.78 -17.91 -6.52
CA LEU A 20 5.16 -17.07 -5.37
C LEU A 20 6.47 -17.55 -4.72
N LYS A 21 6.68 -18.86 -4.63
CA LYS A 21 7.95 -19.43 -4.16
C LYS A 21 9.11 -19.18 -5.14
N LYS A 22 8.84 -19.21 -6.44
CA LYS A 22 9.86 -18.99 -7.48
C LYS A 22 10.38 -17.56 -7.49
N TYR A 23 9.51 -16.58 -7.24
CA TYR A 23 9.84 -15.14 -7.26
C TYR A 23 9.87 -14.54 -5.85
N MET A 24 10.21 -15.34 -4.85
CA MET A 24 10.25 -14.88 -3.46
C MET A 24 11.31 -13.80 -3.26
N ASP A 25 12.44 -13.90 -3.96
CA ASP A 25 13.51 -12.90 -4.01
C ASP A 25 13.05 -11.54 -4.56
N VAL A 26 12.17 -11.54 -5.56
CA VAL A 26 11.63 -10.32 -6.18
C VAL A 26 10.44 -9.76 -5.41
N LEU A 27 9.61 -10.62 -4.81
CA LEU A 27 8.35 -10.22 -4.18
C LEU A 27 8.43 -10.04 -2.66
N ALA A 28 9.42 -10.65 -1.98
CA ALA A 28 9.58 -10.57 -0.53
C ALA A 28 10.48 -9.39 -0.13
N TRP A 29 10.29 -8.23 -0.75
CA TRP A 29 10.91 -7.00 -0.27
C TRP A 29 10.51 -6.79 1.19
N SER A 30 11.51 -6.77 2.06
CA SER A 30 11.32 -6.30 3.41
C SER A 30 11.07 -4.80 3.38
N TYR A 31 10.44 -4.28 4.44
CA TYR A 31 10.28 -2.84 4.59
C TYR A 31 11.63 -2.12 4.56
N SER A 32 12.71 -2.77 5.00
CA SER A 32 14.08 -2.27 4.90
C SER A 32 14.57 -2.17 3.45
N ASP A 33 14.20 -3.10 2.58
CA ASP A 33 14.53 -3.07 1.15
C ASP A 33 13.79 -1.92 0.45
N LEU A 34 12.55 -1.63 0.84
CA LEU A 34 11.81 -0.43 0.40
C LEU A 34 12.42 0.87 0.95
N LYS A 35 12.91 0.83 2.20
CA LYS A 35 13.57 1.96 2.87
C LYS A 35 15.03 2.16 2.44
N SER A 36 15.54 1.30 1.55
CA SER A 36 16.85 1.44 0.93
C SER A 36 16.90 2.62 -0.04
N PHE A 37 15.73 3.10 -0.48
CA PHE A 37 15.63 4.45 -0.98
C PHE A 37 15.75 5.41 0.19
N LYS A 38 16.75 6.30 0.15
CA LYS A 38 16.94 7.28 1.21
C LYS A 38 15.66 8.08 1.30
N LEU A 39 15.13 8.29 2.50
CA LEU A 39 13.96 9.15 2.73
C LEU A 39 14.12 10.53 2.05
N LYS A 40 15.36 11.02 1.95
CA LYS A 40 15.72 12.24 1.21
C LYS A 40 15.37 12.18 -0.29
N ASP A 41 15.38 11.00 -0.89
CA ASP A 41 15.17 10.78 -2.32
C ASP A 41 13.68 10.54 -2.66
N ILE A 42 12.84 10.17 -1.66
CA ILE A 42 11.39 9.90 -1.83
C ILE A 42 10.51 10.98 -1.16
N GLN A 43 11.10 11.89 -0.38
CA GLN A 43 10.32 12.95 0.25
C GLN A 43 9.83 13.95 -0.80
N HIS A 44 8.52 13.95 -1.02
CA HIS A 44 7.85 15.06 -1.68
C HIS A 44 7.59 16.15 -0.63
N ASP A 45 8.31 17.26 -0.75
CA ASP A 45 7.97 18.45 0.03
C ASP A 45 6.79 19.17 -0.62
N ILE A 46 5.77 19.42 0.18
CA ILE A 46 4.66 20.29 -0.19
C ILE A 46 5.07 21.70 0.22
N SER A 47 5.54 22.50 -0.74
CA SER A 47 5.87 23.91 -0.49
C SER A 47 4.62 24.68 -0.09
N LEU A 48 4.55 25.06 1.19
CA LEU A 48 3.52 25.96 1.71
C LEU A 48 4.01 27.41 1.56
N LYS A 49 3.07 28.34 1.40
CA LYS A 49 3.40 29.77 1.48
C LYS A 49 3.76 30.12 2.93
N GLU A 50 4.80 30.94 3.11
CA GLU A 50 5.37 31.27 4.43
C GLU A 50 4.35 31.89 5.40
N ASP A 51 3.40 32.67 4.88
CA ASP A 51 2.39 33.37 5.68
C ASP A 51 1.13 32.55 5.97
N VAL A 52 1.09 31.28 5.57
CA VAL A 52 -0.12 30.45 5.71
C VAL A 52 -0.09 29.68 7.02
N LYS A 53 -1.00 30.06 7.92
CA LYS A 53 -1.24 29.30 9.15
C LYS A 53 -1.83 27.91 8.82
N PRO A 54 -1.43 26.86 9.54
CA PRO A 54 -2.04 25.54 9.38
C PRO A 54 -3.54 25.64 9.66
N PHE A 55 -4.34 25.09 8.76
CA PHE A 55 -5.80 25.08 8.86
C PHE A 55 -6.31 23.67 9.09
N CYS A 56 -6.86 23.42 10.28
CA CYS A 56 -7.59 22.19 10.56
C CYS A 56 -8.99 22.28 9.96
N GLN A 57 -9.20 21.66 8.79
CA GLN A 57 -10.51 21.60 8.18
C GLN A 57 -11.48 20.81 9.07
N LYS A 58 -12.64 21.41 9.38
CA LYS A 58 -13.71 20.71 10.11
C LYS A 58 -14.16 19.48 9.33
N GLN A 59 -14.24 18.33 9.99
CA GLN A 59 -14.76 17.10 9.42
C GLN A 59 -16.18 17.35 8.90
N ARG A 60 -16.39 17.13 7.60
CA ARG A 60 -17.74 17.15 7.02
C ARG A 60 -18.40 15.82 7.33
N HIS A 61 -19.54 15.86 8.02
CA HIS A 61 -20.44 14.72 8.06
C HIS A 61 -21.16 14.65 6.72
N TYR A 62 -20.74 13.73 5.86
CA TYR A 62 -21.61 13.27 4.78
C TYR A 62 -22.75 12.51 5.46
N ASN A 63 -23.95 13.09 5.48
CA ASN A 63 -25.14 12.39 5.91
C ASN A 63 -25.86 11.87 4.65
N PRO A 64 -25.60 10.63 4.21
CA PRO A 64 -26.46 10.02 3.24
C PRO A 64 -27.70 9.57 4.01
N LYS A 65 -28.70 10.44 4.13
CA LYS A 65 -30.06 9.91 4.03
C LYS A 65 -30.15 9.38 2.60
N ILE A 66 -29.75 8.12 2.45
CA ILE A 66 -30.10 7.28 1.32
C ILE A 66 -31.63 7.21 1.43
N SER A 67 -32.29 8.08 0.67
CA SER A 67 -33.70 7.89 0.34
C SER A 67 -33.81 6.78 -0.69
#